data_AF-A0A9D5PY98-F1
#
_entry.id   AF-A0A9D5PY98-F1
#
_cell.length_a   1.000
_cell.length_b   1.000
_cell.length_c   1.000
_cell.angle_alpha   90.00
_cell.angle_beta   90.00
_cell.angle_gamma   90.00
#
_symmetry.space_group_name_H-M   'P 1'
#
loop_
_entity.id
_entity.type
_entity.pdbx_description
1 polymer ?
#
loop_
_entity_poly.entity_id
_entity_poly.type
_entity_poly.pdbx_seq_one_letter_code
_entity_poly.pdbx_strand_id
1 'polypeptide(L)' 'MIWPQVRQIIKEVLPTDEALMKMMKAAGAATEPADVHVSPELLEKALKYHSYMRYRILLTRLMPMMKLDIMDFVK' A
#
# COMPACT_ATOMS: atom_id res chain seq x y z
N MET A 1 13.78 23.22 -1.29
CA MET A 1 12.74 22.21 -1.53
C MET A 1 12.82 21.17 -0.40
N ILE A 2 11.76 20.97 0.39
CA ILE A 2 11.77 20.15 1.62
C ILE A 2 11.78 18.62 1.36
N TRP A 3 11.48 18.19 0.14
CA TRP A 3 11.31 16.78 -0.22
C TRP A 3 12.51 15.86 0.12
N PRO A 4 13.78 16.25 -0.12
CA PRO A 4 14.92 15.43 0.27
C PRO A 4 14.98 15.15 1.79
N GLN A 5 14.66 16.16 2.61
CA GLN A 5 14.64 16.04 4.07
C GLN A 5 13.52 15.11 4.54
N VAL A 6 12.32 15.23 3.94
CA VAL A 6 11.20 14.31 4.23
C VAL A 6 11.59 12.86 3.95
N ARG A 7 12.24 12.59 2.81
CA ARG A 7 12.70 11.23 2.48
C ARG A 7 13.74 10.71 3.47
N GLN A 8 14.61 11.59 3.96
CA GLN A 8 15.60 11.23 4.97
C GLN A 8 14.91 10.85 6.29
N ILE A 9 13.99 11.69 6.78
CA ILE A 9 13.20 11.42 7.98
C ILE A 9 12.44 10.10 7.87
N ILE A 10 11.80 9.83 6.72
CA ILE A 10 11.09 8.58 6.48
C ILE A 10 12.03 7.37 6.65
N LYS A 11 13.28 7.46 6.16
CA LYS A 11 14.24 6.36 6.24
C LYS A 11 14.90 6.20 7.61
N GLU A 12 15.08 7.30 8.34
CA GLU A 12 15.81 7.30 9.61
C GLU A 12 14.89 7.12 10.83
N VAL A 13 13.65 7.60 10.75
CA VAL A 13 12.73 7.67 11.90
C VAL A 13 11.64 6.61 11.83
N LEU A 14 11.11 6.30 10.65
CA LEU A 14 10.03 5.32 10.53
C LEU A 14 10.58 3.89 10.61
N PRO A 15 9.82 2.94 11.18
CA PRO A 15 10.24 1.55 11.20
C PRO A 15 10.38 0.99 9.78
N THR A 16 11.29 0.03 9.60
CA THR A 16 11.43 -0.71 8.35
C THR A 16 10.16 -1.53 8.06
N ASP A 17 9.95 -1.90 6.80
CA ASP A 17 8.82 -2.74 6.39
C ASP A 17 8.79 -4.06 7.19
N GLU A 18 9.95 -4.68 7.43
CA GLU A 18 10.08 -5.89 8.25
C GLU A 18 9.66 -5.66 9.71
N ALA A 19 10.07 -4.54 10.30
CA ALA A 19 9.71 -4.18 11.66
C ALA A 19 8.21 -3.91 11.79
N LEU A 20 7.62 -3.20 10.81
CA LEU A 20 6.17 -2.98 10.74
C LEU A 20 5.42 -4.31 10.64
N MET A 21 5.85 -5.22 9.77
CA MET A 21 5.23 -6.55 9.65
C MET A 21 5.30 -7.35 10.94
N LYS A 22 6.43 -7.30 11.66
CA LYS A 22 6.55 -7.95 12.98
C LYS A 22 5.58 -7.36 14.00
N MET A 23 5.42 -6.03 14.03
CA MET A 23 4.47 -5.36 14.92
C MET A 23 3.02 -5.73 14.58
N MET A 24 2.64 -5.75 13.30
CA MET A 24 1.30 -6.16 12.85
C MET A 24 0.99 -7.59 13.28
N LYS A 25 1.91 -8.53 13.05
CA LYS A 25 1.76 -9.93 13.48
C LYS A 25 1.64 -10.06 15.00
N ALA A 26 2.47 -9.33 15.75
CA ALA A 26 2.41 -9.33 17.21
C ALA A 26 1.09 -8.77 17.76
N ALA A 27 0.47 -7.82 17.05
CA ALA A 27 -0.85 -7.29 17.37
C ALA A 27 -2.02 -8.20 16.96
N GLY A 28 -1.75 -9.33 16.30
CA GLY A 28 -2.77 -10.23 15.78
C GLY A 28 -3.50 -9.69 14.55
N ALA A 29 -2.91 -8.71 13.83
CA ALA A 29 -3.46 -8.21 12.59
C ALA A 29 -3.28 -9.25 11.48
N ALA A 30 -4.31 -9.40 10.64
CA ALA A 30 -4.22 -10.15 9.41
C ALA A 30 -3.22 -9.46 8.46
N THR A 31 -2.26 -10.22 7.93
CA THR A 31 -1.20 -9.66 7.08
C THR A 31 -1.27 -10.13 5.64
N GLU A 32 -2.00 -11.21 5.37
CA GLU A 32 -2.24 -11.70 4.02
C GLU A 32 -3.74 -11.61 3.67
N PRO A 33 -4.12 -11.36 2.40
CA PRO A 33 -5.54 -11.34 2.00
C PRO A 33 -6.29 -12.65 2.32
N ALA A 34 -5.58 -13.78 2.31
CA ALA A 34 -6.14 -15.09 2.65
C ALA A 34 -6.57 -15.19 4.12
N ASP A 35 -5.91 -14.48 5.03
CA ASP A 35 -6.23 -14.45 6.46
C ASP A 35 -7.60 -13.83 6.75
N VAL A 36 -8.15 -13.07 5.80
CA VAL A 36 -9.48 -12.43 5.86
C VAL A 36 -10.43 -12.94 4.78
N HIS A 37 -10.13 -14.09 4.19
CA HIS A 37 -10.96 -14.76 3.17
C HIS A 37 -11.28 -13.91 1.93
N VAL A 38 -10.37 -13.02 1.54
CA VAL A 38 -10.53 -12.23 0.31
C VAL A 38 -10.11 -13.07 -0.89
N SER A 39 -10.99 -13.19 -1.89
CA SER A 39 -10.65 -13.89 -3.14
C SER A 39 -9.67 -13.07 -3.99
N PRO A 40 -8.85 -13.71 -4.83
CA PRO A 40 -7.94 -13.00 -5.74
C PRO A 40 -8.66 -12.00 -6.64
N GLU A 41 -9.84 -12.35 -7.16
CA GLU A 41 -10.62 -11.49 -8.04
C GLU A 41 -11.17 -10.25 -7.30
N LEU A 42 -11.55 -10.43 -6.02
CA LEU A 42 -12.00 -9.33 -5.18
C LEU A 42 -10.83 -8.40 -4.83
N LEU A 43 -9.66 -8.96 -4.52
CA LEU A 43 -8.44 -8.20 -4.25
C LEU A 43 -8.06 -7.32 -5.45
N GLU A 44 -8.00 -7.90 -6.64
CA GLU A 44 -7.66 -7.17 -7.88
C GLU A 44 -8.62 -6.00 -8.11
N LYS A 45 -9.93 -6.25 -8.06
CA LYS A 45 -10.95 -5.20 -8.25
C LYS A 45 -10.85 -4.12 -7.18
N ALA A 46 -10.64 -4.51 -5.91
CA ALA A 46 -10.49 -3.56 -4.82
C ALA A 46 -9.27 -2.64 -5.05
N LEU A 47 -8.11 -3.21 -5.38
CA LEU A 47 -6.88 -2.46 -5.65
C LEU A 47 -6.99 -1.58 -6.90
N LYS A 48 -7.72 -2.01 -7.93
CA LYS A 48 -7.93 -1.21 -9.13
C LYS A 48 -8.85 -0.01 -8.89
N TYR A 49 -9.91 -0.20 -8.11
CA TYR A 49 -11.00 0.78 -8.03
C TYR A 49 -11.08 1.60 -6.73
N HIS A 50 -10.39 1.21 -5.65
CA HIS A 50 -10.48 1.91 -4.35
C HIS A 50 -10.13 3.41 -4.44
N SER A 51 -9.22 3.79 -5.34
CA SER A 51 -8.75 5.17 -5.50
C SER A 51 -9.83 6.12 -6.05
N TYR A 52 -10.88 5.57 -6.65
CA TYR A 52 -12.03 6.31 -7.17
C TYR A 52 -13.19 6.40 -6.17
N MET A 53 -13.15 5.64 -5.06
CA MET A 53 -14.24 5.64 -4.07
C MET A 53 -14.30 6.91 -3.21
N ARG A 54 -13.23 7.72 -3.18
CA ARG A 54 -13.17 8.99 -2.44
C ARG A 54 -12.48 10.08 -3.23
N TYR A 55 -12.83 11.34 -2.97
CA TYR A 55 -12.14 12.50 -3.54
C TYR A 55 -10.86 12.81 -2.74
N ARG A 56 -9.83 11.98 -2.95
CA ARG A 56 -8.50 12.11 -2.33
C ARG A 56 -7.41 11.76 -3.34
N ILE A 57 -6.33 12.54 -3.35
CA ILE A 57 -5.14 12.19 -4.13
C ILE A 57 -4.38 11.08 -3.41
N LEU A 58 -4.20 9.96 -4.10
CA LEU A 58 -3.46 8.78 -3.67
C LEU A 58 -2.47 8.39 -4.77
N LEU A 59 -1.39 7.69 -4.42
CA LEU A 59 -0.43 7.19 -5.42
C LEU A 59 -1.13 6.30 -6.47
N THR A 60 -2.05 5.46 -6.04
CA THR A 60 -2.82 4.56 -6.91
C THR A 60 -3.75 5.30 -7.88
N ARG A 61 -4.06 6.58 -7.63
CA ARG A 61 -4.80 7.43 -8.56
C ARG A 61 -3.91 8.03 -9.65
N LEU A 62 -2.62 8.19 -9.37
CA LEU A 62 -1.62 8.69 -10.32
C LEU A 62 -1.12 7.59 -11.28
N MET A 63 -1.11 6.33 -10.82
CA MET A 63 -0.61 5.19 -11.60
C MET A 63 -1.16 5.11 -13.04
N PRO A 64 -2.48 5.21 -13.30
CA PRO A 64 -3.00 5.15 -14.68
C PRO A 64 -2.53 6.31 -15.56
N MET A 65 -2.33 7.50 -14.98
CA MET A 65 -1.80 8.67 -15.70
C MET A 65 -0.33 8.45 -16.12
N MET A 66 0.39 7.63 -15.37
CA MET A 66 1.76 7.22 -15.65
C MET A 66 1.85 5.92 -16.46
N LYS A 67 0.72 5.36 -16.90
CA LYS A 67 0.62 4.06 -17.59
C LYS A 67 1.20 2.89 -16.77
N LEU A 68 1.00 2.92 -15.45
CA LEU A 68 1.37 1.85 -14.52
C LEU A 68 0.12 1.08 -14.10
N ASP A 69 0.20 -0.25 -14.00
CA ASP A 69 -0.83 -1.07 -13.37
C ASP A 69 -0.42 -1.40 -11.93
N ILE A 70 -1.36 -1.28 -10.98
CA ILE A 70 -1.10 -1.63 -9.58
C ILE A 70 -0.81 -3.12 -9.42
N MET A 71 -1.38 -3.94 -10.30
CA MET A 71 -1.18 -5.39 -10.28
C MET A 71 0.25 -5.79 -10.65
N ASP A 72 1.01 -4.94 -11.35
CA ASP A 72 2.43 -5.16 -11.61
C ASP A 72 3.29 -5.14 -10.33
N PHE A 73 2.75 -4.60 -9.24
CA PHE A 73 3.43 -4.43 -7.95
C PHE A 73 2.92 -5.35 -6.84
N VAL A 74 1.84 -6.10 -7.09
CA VAL A 74 1.29 -7.07 -6.14
C VAL A 74 1.82 -8.44 -6.52
N LYS A 75 2.64 -9.03 -5.65
CA LYS A 75 3.23 -10.37 -5.82
C LYS A 75 2.56 -11.36 -4.88
#